data_AF-A0A2H1WZH9-F1
#
_entry.id   AF-A0A2H1WZH9-F1
#
_cell.length_a   1.000
_cell.length_b   1.000
_cell.length_c   1.000
_cell.angle_alpha   90.00
_cell.angle_beta   90.00
_cell.angle_gamma   90.00
#
_symmetry.space_group_name_H-M   'P 1'
#
loop_
_entity.id
_entity.type
_entity.pdbx_description
1 polymer ?
#
loop_
_entity_poly.entity_id
_entity_poly.type
_entity_poly.pdbx_seq_one_letter_code
_entity_poly.pdbx_strand_id
1 'polypeptide(L)'
;FTGSLNSAPLPINAHIEGCVDPPCILPQGTYVVVNVIFRAPRRIQSMTTVATAHMLYPIPYFLGEAAQTCNYLTNSYCPLLEGEVVQYTLHMFIETFFPAVSNI
;
A
#
# COMPACT_ATOMS: atom_id res chain seq x y z
N PHE A 1 -6.78 -16.93 4.73
CA PHE A 1 -6.70 -15.75 3.84
C PHE A 1 -6.17 -16.17 2.48
N THR A 2 -7.06 -16.58 1.58
CA THR A 2 -6.71 -16.96 0.21
C THR A 2 -7.55 -16.10 -0.71
N GLY A 3 -6.95 -15.06 -1.29
CA GLY A 3 -7.67 -14.16 -2.17
C GLY A 3 -6.73 -13.14 -2.79
N SER A 4 -6.21 -13.47 -3.96
CA SER A 4 -5.52 -12.51 -4.82
C SER A 4 -6.55 -11.90 -5.76
N LEU A 5 -6.73 -10.58 -5.68
CA LEU A 5 -7.27 -9.82 -6.80
C LEU A 5 -6.19 -9.89 -7.89
N ASN A 6 -6.41 -10.70 -8.93
CA ASN A 6 -5.56 -10.86 -10.15
C ASN A 6 -4.48 -11.98 -10.16
N SER A 7 -4.61 -13.02 -9.34
CA SER A 7 -3.70 -14.21 -9.35
C SER A 7 -2.22 -13.92 -9.04
N ALA A 8 -1.89 -12.71 -8.60
CA ALA A 8 -0.57 -12.37 -8.09
C ALA A 8 -0.38 -12.86 -6.64
N PRO A 9 0.82 -13.28 -6.23
CA PRO A 9 1.10 -13.62 -4.83
C PRO A 9 0.80 -12.45 -3.89
N LEU A 10 0.38 -12.76 -2.67
CA LEU A 10 0.33 -11.78 -1.59
C LEU A 10 1.74 -11.29 -1.23
N PRO A 11 1.88 -10.07 -0.69
CA PRO A 11 3.16 -9.62 -0.16
C PRO A 11 3.62 -10.54 0.97
N ILE A 12 4.95 -10.60 1.14
CA ILE A 12 5.60 -11.31 2.26
C ILE A 12 5.22 -10.66 3.58
N ASN A 13 5.17 -9.32 3.60
CA ASN A 13 4.74 -8.55 4.76
C ASN A 13 4.13 -7.21 4.34
N ALA A 14 3.19 -6.70 5.15
CA ALA A 14 2.66 -5.35 5.05
C ALA A 14 2.40 -4.82 6.46
N HIS A 15 2.98 -3.68 6.81
CA HIS A 15 2.84 -3.07 8.13
C HIS A 15 2.67 -1.55 8.01
N ILE A 16 1.85 -0.99 8.89
CA ILE A 16 1.59 0.44 9.02
C ILE A 16 2.36 0.97 10.23
N GLU A 17 3.22 1.97 10.03
CA GLU A 17 4.02 2.54 11.13
C GLU A 17 3.12 3.03 12.27
N GLY A 18 3.49 2.66 13.50
CA GLY A 18 2.71 2.99 14.71
C GLY A 18 1.48 2.11 14.93
N CYS A 19 1.18 1.13 14.08
CA CYS A 19 0.09 0.18 14.26
C CYS A 19 0.63 -1.24 14.52
N VAL A 20 0.62 -1.65 15.79
CA VAL A 20 1.04 -3.00 16.21
C VAL A 20 -0.10 -4.00 15.99
N ASP A 21 -1.28 -3.68 16.52
CA ASP A 21 -2.47 -4.52 16.42
C ASP A 21 -3.60 -3.77 15.68
N PRO A 22 -4.20 -4.37 14.64
CA PRO A 22 -5.37 -3.78 14.00
C PRO A 22 -6.59 -3.84 14.94
N PRO A 23 -7.52 -2.87 14.86
CA PRO A 23 -7.63 -1.82 13.85
C PRO A 23 -6.71 -0.61 14.10
N CYS A 24 -6.06 -0.14 13.03
CA CYS A 24 -5.16 1.01 13.13
C CYS A 24 -5.91 2.34 13.29
N ILE A 25 -5.42 3.20 14.18
CA ILE A 25 -5.89 4.58 14.29
C ILE A 25 -5.13 5.42 13.27
N LEU A 26 -5.85 5.96 12.28
CA LEU A 26 -5.28 6.80 11.22
C LEU A 26 -5.83 8.23 11.35
N PRO A 27 -5.11 9.16 11.99
CA PRO A 27 -5.59 10.52 12.19
C PRO A 27 -5.75 11.28 10.86
N GLN A 28 -6.87 11.96 10.71
CA GLN A 28 -7.09 12.89 9.60
C GLN A 28 -6.04 14.00 9.57
N GLY A 29 -5.74 14.51 8.38
CA GLY A 29 -4.76 15.57 8.16
C GLY A 29 -3.30 15.12 8.35
N THR A 30 -3.04 13.81 8.44
CA THR A 30 -1.70 13.26 8.66
C THR A 30 -1.29 12.30 7.55
N TYR A 31 0.02 12.09 7.43
CA TYR A 31 0.57 11.04 6.60
C TYR A 31 0.66 9.74 7.40
N VAL A 32 0.18 8.67 6.79
CA VAL A 32 0.37 7.30 7.25
C VAL A 32 1.42 6.66 6.34
N VAL A 33 2.33 5.90 6.95
CA VAL A 33 3.40 5.20 6.24
C VAL A 33 3.12 3.70 6.25
N VAL A 34 3.04 3.11 5.05
CA VAL A 34 2.82 1.68 4.85
C VAL A 34 4.07 1.07 4.25
N ASN A 35 4.68 0.12 4.95
CA ASN A 35 5.85 -0.60 4.49
C ASN A 35 5.44 -2.00 4.00
N VAL A 36 5.76 -2.30 2.74
CA VAL A 36 5.38 -3.55 2.07
C VAL A 36 6.64 -4.26 1.59
N ILE A 37 6.72 -5.56 1.90
CA ILE A 37 7.76 -6.45 1.39
C ILE A 37 7.09 -7.46 0.47
N PHE A 38 7.52 -7.56 -0.77
CA PHE A 38 6.98 -8.52 -1.72
C PHE A 38 8.07 -9.17 -2.56
N ARG A 39 7.73 -10.30 -3.19
CA ARG A 39 8.59 -10.93 -4.19
C ARG A 39 8.05 -10.58 -5.57
N ALA A 40 8.90 -10.03 -6.44
CA ALA A 40 8.52 -9.71 -7.81
C ALA A 40 8.12 -11.01 -8.56
N PRO A 41 6.86 -11.15 -9.02
CA PRO A 41 6.39 -12.39 -9.63
C PRO A 41 6.84 -12.56 -11.10
N ARG A 42 7.45 -11.52 -11.67
CA ARG A 42 7.98 -11.44 -13.04
C ARG A 42 8.90 -10.22 -13.13
N ARG A 43 9.56 -10.02 -14.28
CA ARG A 43 10.22 -8.76 -14.59
C ARG A 43 9.21 -7.59 -14.63
N ILE A 44 9.45 -6.52 -13.89
CA ILE A 44 8.54 -5.36 -13.78
C ILE A 44 9.29 -4.11 -14.23
N GLN A 45 8.83 -3.46 -15.31
CA GLN A 45 9.45 -2.22 -15.83
C GLN A 45 8.87 -0.95 -15.19
N SER A 46 7.58 -0.99 -14.89
CA SER A 46 6.85 0.06 -14.21
C SER A 46 5.80 -0.58 -13.29
N MET A 47 5.46 0.12 -12.23
CA MET A 47 4.51 -0.35 -11.23
C MET A 47 3.69 0.84 -10.74
N THR A 48 2.37 0.65 -10.66
CA THR A 48 1.42 1.66 -10.20
C THR A 48 0.61 1.09 -9.04
N THR A 49 0.61 1.80 -7.91
CA THR A 49 -0.18 1.44 -6.73
C THR A 49 -1.60 1.97 -6.93
N VAL A 50 -2.59 1.10 -6.71
CA VAL A 50 -4.01 1.47 -6.67
C VAL A 50 -4.52 1.19 -5.28
N ALA A 51 -5.15 2.18 -4.66
CA ALA A 51 -5.77 2.06 -3.35
C ALA A 51 -7.28 2.20 -3.46
N THR A 52 -8.00 1.45 -2.64
CA THR A 52 -9.46 1.49 -2.54
C THR A 52 -9.82 1.60 -1.06
N ALA A 53 -10.61 2.60 -0.71
CA ALA A 53 -11.16 2.71 0.64
C ALA A 53 -12.48 1.94 0.70
N HIS A 54 -12.59 1.04 1.67
CA HIS A 54 -13.78 0.24 1.91
C HIS A 54 -14.58 0.84 3.07
N MET A 55 -15.63 1.59 2.71
CA MET A 55 -16.60 2.17 3.65
C MET A 55 -17.97 1.53 3.40
N LEU A 56 -19.04 2.33 3.27
CA LEU A 56 -20.35 1.82 2.86
C LEU A 56 -20.33 1.21 1.44
N TYR A 57 -19.48 1.75 0.57
CA TYR A 57 -19.19 1.27 -0.78
C TYR A 57 -17.69 1.47 -1.07
N PRO A 58 -17.07 0.63 -1.92
CA PRO A 58 -15.66 0.81 -2.30
C PRO A 58 -15.50 2.08 -3.13
N ILE A 59 -14.60 2.96 -2.71
CA ILE A 59 -14.25 4.18 -3.46
C ILE A 59 -12.76 4.21 -3.82
N PRO A 60 -12.40 4.72 -5.01
CA PRO A 60 -11.00 4.93 -5.35
C PRO A 60 -10.34 5.91 -4.36
N TYR A 61 -9.18 5.53 -3.84
CA TYR A 61 -8.34 6.42 -3.06
C TYR A 61 -7.22 6.97 -3.95
N PHE A 62 -7.24 8.27 -4.21
CA PHE A 62 -6.28 8.89 -5.11
C PHE A 62 -4.94 9.11 -4.41
N LEU A 63 -3.89 8.43 -4.90
CA LEU A 63 -2.53 8.53 -4.35
C LEU A 63 -1.67 9.60 -5.03
N GLY A 64 -2.15 10.25 -6.09
CA GLY A 64 -1.36 11.23 -6.84
C GLY A 64 -0.01 10.67 -7.30
N GLU A 65 1.07 11.41 -7.05
CA GLU A 65 2.42 10.98 -7.40
C GLU A 65 2.89 9.74 -6.62
N ALA A 66 2.35 9.49 -5.42
CA ALA A 66 2.66 8.30 -4.63
C ALA A 66 2.16 7.00 -5.29
N ALA A 67 1.31 7.10 -6.32
CA ALA A 67 0.92 5.98 -7.16
C ALA A 67 2.07 5.43 -8.01
N GLN A 68 3.11 6.23 -8.32
CA GLN A 68 4.27 5.80 -9.11
C GLN A 68 5.23 4.95 -8.25
N THR A 69 4.86 3.70 -8.00
CA THR A 69 5.46 2.82 -6.99
C THR A 69 6.97 2.66 -7.13
N CYS A 70 7.49 2.62 -8.36
CA CYS A 70 8.92 2.49 -8.64
C CYS A 70 9.77 3.60 -8.00
N ASN A 71 9.21 4.79 -7.75
CA ASN A 71 9.92 5.93 -7.16
C ASN A 71 10.10 5.78 -5.64
N TYR A 72 9.41 4.83 -5.00
CA TYR A 72 9.35 4.68 -3.55
C TYR A 72 9.81 3.28 -3.08
N LEU A 73 10.60 2.61 -3.91
CA LEU A 73 11.30 1.39 -3.52
C LEU A 73 12.52 1.77 -2.70
N THR A 74 12.74 1.09 -1.56
CA THR A 74 13.79 1.49 -0.61
C THR A 74 15.06 0.66 -0.72
N ASN A 75 15.00 -0.51 -1.37
CA ASN A 75 16.14 -1.42 -1.53
C ASN A 75 16.39 -1.83 -3.00
N SER A 76 15.65 -1.27 -3.95
CA SER A 76 15.75 -1.58 -5.38
C SER A 76 15.22 -0.42 -6.23
N TYR A 77 15.25 -0.57 -7.55
CA TYR A 77 14.70 0.37 -8.53
C TYR A 77 14.19 -0.39 -9.74
N CYS A 78 13.21 0.18 -10.44
CA CYS A 78 12.71 -0.43 -11.68
C CYS A 78 13.75 -0.30 -12.82
N PRO A 79 13.97 -1.34 -13.65
CA PRO A 79 13.19 -2.58 -13.71
C PRO A 79 13.58 -3.62 -12.64
N LEU A 80 12.58 -4.21 -11.98
CA LEU A 80 12.76 -5.32 -11.04
C LEU A 80 12.90 -6.65 -11.78
N LEU A 81 13.70 -7.56 -11.25
CA LEU A 81 13.86 -8.91 -11.79
C LEU A 81 12.88 -9.90 -11.15
N GLU A 82 12.52 -10.95 -11.87
CA GLU A 82 11.69 -12.01 -11.33
C GLU A 82 12.37 -12.68 -10.12
N GLY A 83 11.59 -12.90 -9.06
CA GLY A 83 12.07 -13.51 -7.82
C GLY A 83 12.76 -12.54 -6.86
N GLU A 84 13.00 -11.28 -7.25
CA GLU A 84 13.61 -10.27 -6.37
C GLU A 84 12.72 -9.94 -5.17
N VAL A 85 13.31 -9.81 -3.97
CA VAL A 85 12.59 -9.38 -2.76
C VAL A 85 12.76 -7.88 -2.60
N VAL A 86 11.63 -7.17 -2.66
CA VAL A 86 11.59 -5.72 -2.77
C VAL A 86 10.84 -5.13 -1.58
N GLN A 87 11.37 -4.02 -1.07
CA GLN A 87 10.77 -3.18 -0.04
C GLN A 87 10.23 -1.91 -0.71
N TYR A 88 8.96 -1.63 -0.44
CA TYR A 88 8.21 -0.48 -0.93
C TYR A 88 7.60 0.27 0.25
N THR A 89 7.73 1.59 0.25
CA THR A 89 7.12 2.46 1.26
C THR A 89 6.08 3.37 0.60
N LEU A 90 4.83 3.29 1.04
CA LEU A 90 3.76 4.18 0.63
C LEU A 90 3.51 5.23 1.71
N HIS A 91 3.57 6.51 1.32
CA HIS A 91 3.08 7.61 2.13
C HIS A 91 1.67 7.97 1.64
N MET A 92 0.67 7.77 2.49
CA MET A 92 -0.71 8.11 2.18
C MET A 92 -1.19 9.26 3.09
N PHE A 93 -1.71 10.32 2.49
CA PHE A 93 -2.25 11.45 3.24
C PHE A 93 -3.72 11.23 3.56
N ILE A 94 -4.07 11.09 4.83
CA ILE A 94 -5.46 10.87 5.27
C ILE A 94 -6.21 12.20 5.22
N GLU A 95 -7.04 12.38 4.19
CA GLU A 95 -7.80 13.61 4.00
C GLU A 95 -8.77 13.90 5.15
N THR A 96 -8.97 15.19 5.43
CA THR A 96 -9.84 15.64 6.54
C THR A 96 -11.33 15.41 6.29
N PHE A 97 -11.74 15.20 5.04
CA PHE A 97 -13.12 14.90 4.70
C PHE A 97 -13.49 13.42 4.91
N PHE A 98 -12.53 12.52 5.10
CA PHE A 98 -12.85 11.11 5.37
C PHE A 98 -13.60 11.00 6.69
N PRO A 99 -14.70 10.23 6.79
CA PRO A 99 -15.45 10.11 8.03
C PRO A 99 -14.58 9.46 9.12
N ALA A 100 -14.69 9.95 10.35
CA ALA A 100 -14.13 9.25 11.49
C ALA A 100 -14.89 7.94 11.69
N VAL A 101 -14.19 6.82 11.51
CA VAL A 101 -14.70 5.48 11.82
C VAL A 101 -14.10 5.04 13.14
N SER A 102 -14.86 5.23 14.22
CA SER A 102 -14.57 4.58 15.49
C SER A 102 -15.12 3.16 15.41
N ASN A 103 -14.28 2.14 15.61
CA ASN A 103 -14.80 0.79 15.85
C ASN A 103 -15.62 0.86 17.13
N ILE A 104 -16.93 0.62 17.01
CA ILE A 104 -17.81 0.39 18.15
C ILE A 104 -17.74 -1.08 18.55
#